data_AF-A0A1J5T8S3-F1
#
_entry.id   AF-A0A1J5T8S3-F1
#
_cell.length_a   1.000
_cell.length_b   1.000
_cell.length_c   1.000
_cell.angle_alpha   90.00
_cell.angle_beta   90.00
_cell.angle_gamma   90.00
#
_symmetry.space_group_name_H-M   'P 1'
#
loop_
_entity.id
_entity.type
_entity.pdbx_description
1 polymer ?
#
loop_
_entity_poly.entity_id
_entity_poly.type
_entity_poly.pdbx_seq_one_letter_code
_entity_poly.pdbx_strand_id
1 'polypeptide(L)'
;MLGQNFLIDSNISKRIVDSAEVREGEKVLEIGPGRGALTELLSSKGNLIAIEKDKWLAVVLKQKFKENVEIIEGDILKWEVPPIDVIVANLPYSISSPILFRLFNYEWSRAVLMFQEEFANRLVAKPGSKIYGRLSVMANHFVSTKKLFKVSKTAFQPQPKIHSQVVKLIRREPDYILDDFITFEKVVRSIFTHRRKKIRNCIKITFPEIDVEKLKFMDLRAEILKPSEIAELSNSIFAIKSE
;
A
#
# COMPACT_ATOMS: atom_id res chain seq x y z
N MET A 1 24.77 7.52 3.82
CA MET A 1 23.34 7.86 3.79
C MET A 1 22.96 8.35 2.39
N LEU A 2 22.53 7.46 1.49
CA LEU A 2 22.01 7.86 0.18
C LEU A 2 20.50 7.59 0.15
N GLY A 3 19.68 8.63 0.01
CA GLY A 3 18.31 8.51 -0.52
C GLY A 3 17.12 8.60 0.44
N GLN A 4 17.28 8.98 1.71
CA GLN A 4 16.13 9.29 2.59
C GLN A 4 15.82 10.80 2.58
N ASN A 5 14.54 11.15 2.51
CA ASN A 5 14.03 12.52 2.61
C ASN A 5 13.31 12.67 3.96
N PHE A 6 13.88 13.41 4.89
CA PHE A 6 13.28 13.60 6.21
C PHE A 6 12.24 14.70 6.17
N LEU A 7 11.03 14.43 6.69
CA LEU A 7 10.00 15.44 6.86
C LEU A 7 10.43 16.44 7.93
N ILE A 8 10.46 17.73 7.60
CA ILE A 8 10.88 18.82 8.49
C ILE A 8 9.75 19.80 8.82
N ASP A 9 8.64 19.75 8.08
CA ASP A 9 7.47 20.60 8.32
C ASP A 9 6.58 20.00 9.42
N SER A 10 6.57 20.64 10.60
CA SER A 10 5.82 20.18 11.77
C SER A 10 4.30 20.24 11.59
N ASN A 11 3.79 21.17 10.76
CA ASN A 11 2.35 21.24 10.47
C ASN A 11 1.91 20.05 9.62
N ILE A 12 2.75 19.64 8.66
CA ILE A 12 2.50 18.42 7.89
C ILE A 12 2.57 17.19 8.78
N SER A 13 3.57 17.07 9.66
CA SER A 13 3.68 15.96 10.62
C SER A 13 2.43 15.85 11.49
N LYS A 14 1.97 16.97 12.07
CA LYS A 14 0.74 17.03 12.87
C LYS A 14 -0.48 16.58 12.07
N ARG A 15 -0.63 17.10 10.85
CA ARG A 15 -1.77 16.75 9.98
C ARG A 15 -1.78 15.26 9.60
N ILE A 16 -0.61 14.64 9.39
CA ILE A 16 -0.49 13.19 9.14
C ILE A 16 -0.99 12.42 10.36
N VAL A 17 -0.47 12.74 11.54
CA VAL A 17 -0.80 12.06 12.80
C VAL A 17 -2.26 12.24 13.19
N ASP A 18 -2.82 13.44 13.00
CA ASP A 18 -4.24 13.70 13.26
C ASP A 18 -5.15 12.92 12.30
N SER A 19 -4.74 12.74 11.04
CA SER A 19 -5.50 11.95 10.05
C SER A 19 -5.53 10.45 10.36
N ALA A 20 -4.57 9.97 11.18
CA ALA A 20 -4.54 8.59 11.65
C ALA A 20 -5.64 8.33 12.68
N GLU A 21 -6.19 9.38 13.30
CA GLU A 21 -7.31 9.31 14.26
C GLU A 21 -7.05 8.27 15.36
N VAL A 22 -5.81 8.15 15.82
CA VAL A 22 -5.40 7.17 16.86
C VAL A 22 -6.25 7.39 18.12
N ARG A 23 -6.80 6.30 18.63
CA ARG A 23 -7.63 6.24 19.84
C ARG A 23 -6.83 5.63 20.98
N GLU A 24 -7.25 5.95 22.20
CA GLU A 24 -6.66 5.38 23.40
C GLU A 24 -6.73 3.84 23.37
N GLY A 25 -5.63 3.19 23.77
CA GLY A 25 -5.49 1.74 23.77
C GLY A 25 -5.12 1.11 22.42
N GLU A 26 -5.19 1.85 21.30
CA GLU A 26 -4.77 1.32 20.01
C GLU A 26 -3.25 1.15 19.92
N LYS A 27 -2.84 0.04 19.31
CA LYS A 27 -1.45 -0.25 18.99
C LYS A 27 -1.09 0.37 17.65
N VAL A 28 -0.05 1.20 17.66
CA VAL A 28 0.38 1.99 16.52
C VAL A 28 1.72 1.48 16.03
N LEU A 29 1.85 1.30 14.71
CA LEU A 29 3.12 1.05 14.05
C LEU A 29 3.55 2.27 13.25
N GLU A 30 4.71 2.84 13.59
CA GLU A 30 5.44 3.77 12.75
C GLU A 30 6.49 3.03 11.92
N ILE A 31 6.43 3.18 10.59
CA ILE A 31 7.44 2.59 9.68
C ILE A 31 8.38 3.68 9.18
N GLY A 32 9.67 3.53 9.47
CA GLY A 32 10.70 4.48 9.05
C GLY A 32 10.58 5.83 9.78
N PRO A 33 10.71 5.85 11.13
CA PRO A 33 10.62 7.06 11.93
C PRO A 33 11.67 8.12 11.56
N GLY A 34 12.81 7.71 10.99
CA GLY A 34 13.86 8.62 10.56
C GLY A 34 14.41 9.46 11.73
N ARG A 35 14.15 10.77 11.70
CA ARG A 35 14.54 11.71 12.77
C ARG A 35 13.50 11.84 13.91
N GLY A 36 12.41 11.08 13.84
CA GLY A 36 11.37 11.05 14.87
C GLY A 36 10.30 12.15 14.75
N ALA A 37 10.12 12.73 13.55
CA ALA A 37 9.17 13.82 13.35
C ALA A 37 7.70 13.42 13.56
N LEU A 38 7.34 12.17 13.23
CA LEU A 38 6.01 11.63 13.55
C LEU A 38 6.04 10.92 14.90
N THR A 39 7.12 10.21 15.23
CA THR A 39 7.33 9.55 16.54
C THR A 39 7.04 10.47 17.72
N GLU A 40 7.53 11.70 17.67
CA GLU A 40 7.33 12.68 18.76
C GLU A 40 5.83 12.95 19.01
N LEU A 41 5.06 13.07 17.94
CA LEU A 41 3.62 13.32 18.02
C LEU A 41 2.81 12.06 18.35
N LEU A 42 3.23 10.91 17.83
CA LEU A 42 2.58 9.62 18.04
C LEU A 42 2.80 9.06 19.45
N SER A 43 3.95 9.33 20.05
CA SER A 43 4.32 8.80 21.38
C SER A 43 3.34 9.19 22.50
N SER A 44 2.56 10.25 22.29
CA SER A 44 1.54 10.73 23.24
C SER A 44 0.13 10.15 23.01
N LYS A 45 -0.10 9.38 21.94
CA LYS A 45 -1.46 8.99 21.51
C LYS A 45 -1.82 7.51 21.68
N GLY A 46 -0.86 6.62 21.88
CA GLY A 46 -1.13 5.18 21.97
C GLY A 46 0.11 4.34 22.24
N ASN A 47 -0.05 3.01 22.18
CA ASN A 47 1.05 2.06 22.31
C ASN A 47 1.86 2.03 21.02
N LEU A 48 2.96 2.79 20.96
CA LEU A 48 3.74 3.00 19.74
C LEU A 48 4.90 2.01 19.62
N ILE A 49 4.91 1.28 18.50
CA ILE A 49 6.08 0.56 17.99
C ILE A 49 6.61 1.35 16.78
N ALA A 50 7.91 1.63 16.74
CA ALA A 50 8.55 2.20 15.57
C ALA A 50 9.67 1.29 15.05
N ILE A 51 9.65 0.98 13.77
CA ILE A 51 10.68 0.16 13.12
C ILE A 51 11.56 1.01 12.19
N GLU A 52 12.87 0.99 12.45
CA GLU A 52 13.88 1.72 11.68
C GLU A 52 14.98 0.77 11.20
N LYS A 53 15.32 0.86 9.91
CA LYS A 53 16.34 0.03 9.28
C LYS A 53 17.74 0.62 9.46
N ASP A 54 17.85 1.94 9.55
CA ASP A 54 19.12 2.60 9.84
C ASP A 54 19.47 2.45 11.32
N LYS A 55 20.50 1.64 11.60
CA LYS A 55 20.99 1.36 12.94
C LYS A 55 21.30 2.62 13.76
N TRP A 56 21.90 3.64 13.14
CA TRP A 56 22.27 4.85 13.86
C TRP A 56 21.05 5.66 14.27
N LEU A 57 20.08 5.79 13.36
CA LEU A 57 18.80 6.44 13.68
C LEU A 57 18.04 5.65 14.76
N ALA A 58 18.00 4.32 14.68
CA ALA A 58 17.37 3.48 15.69
C ALA A 58 17.98 3.68 17.09
N VAL A 59 19.31 3.77 17.20
CA VAL A 59 20.00 4.06 18.48
C VAL A 59 19.61 5.44 19.02
N VAL A 60 19.60 6.47 18.18
CA VAL A 60 19.21 7.83 18.60
C VAL A 60 17.75 7.87 19.06
N LEU A 61 16.85 7.20 18.33
CA LEU A 61 15.43 7.11 18.70
C LEU A 61 15.22 6.38 20.02
N LYS A 62 15.95 5.27 20.26
CA LYS A 62 15.93 4.54 21.54
C LYS A 62 16.35 5.42 22.71
N GLN A 63 17.34 6.28 22.51
CA GLN A 63 17.79 7.22 23.55
C GLN A 63 16.76 8.33 23.77
N LYS A 64 16.19 8.89 22.70
CA LYS A 64 15.23 10.01 22.78
C LYS A 64 13.87 9.61 23.33
N PHE A 65 13.38 8.41 23.03
CA PHE A 65 11.99 7.98 23.30
C PHE A 65 11.87 6.76 24.22
N LYS A 66 12.90 6.51 25.05
CA LYS A 66 13.09 5.28 25.85
C LYS A 66 11.86 4.83 26.67
N GLU A 67 11.03 5.76 27.14
CA GLU A 67 9.95 5.47 28.08
C GLU A 67 8.60 5.16 27.42
N ASN A 68 8.36 5.68 26.21
CA ASN A 68 7.01 5.71 25.62
C ASN A 68 6.91 5.01 24.27
N VAL A 69 8.03 4.53 23.71
CA VAL A 69 8.07 3.96 22.36
C VAL A 69 8.95 2.72 22.31
N GLU A 70 8.39 1.63 21.79
CA GLU A 70 9.16 0.43 21.45
C GLU A 70 9.87 0.64 20.11
N ILE A 71 11.19 0.82 20.14
CA ILE A 71 11.99 1.01 18.92
C ILE A 71 12.63 -0.32 18.48
N ILE A 72 12.21 -0.79 17.32
CA ILE A 72 12.76 -1.97 16.64
C ILE A 72 13.81 -1.53 15.62
N GLU A 73 15.04 -2.01 15.78
CA GLU A 73 16.05 -1.92 14.71
C GLU A 73 15.83 -3.09 13.76
N GLY A 74 15.37 -2.82 12.54
CA GLY A 74 15.01 -3.89 11.62
C GLY A 74 14.53 -3.43 10.25
N ASP A 75 14.54 -4.36 9.31
CA ASP A 75 13.96 -4.14 8.00
C ASP A 75 12.48 -4.52 8.01
N ILE A 76 11.58 -3.55 7.78
CA ILE A 76 10.13 -3.78 7.65
C ILE A 76 9.76 -4.67 6.46
N LEU A 77 10.70 -5.05 5.58
CA LEU A 77 10.50 -6.08 4.56
C LEU A 77 10.85 -7.49 5.05
N LYS A 78 11.43 -7.63 6.25
CA LYS A 78 11.82 -8.92 6.85
C LYS A 78 11.25 -9.16 8.25
N TRP A 79 10.94 -8.10 9.00
CA TRP A 79 10.41 -8.21 10.36
C TRP A 79 8.99 -8.77 10.38
N GLU A 80 8.69 -9.68 11.31
CA GLU A 80 7.33 -10.19 11.50
C GLU A 80 6.51 -9.17 12.28
N VAL A 81 5.54 -8.57 11.58
CA VAL A 81 4.71 -7.51 12.14
C VAL A 81 3.65 -8.17 13.04
N PRO A 82 3.56 -7.80 14.33
CA PRO A 82 2.48 -8.30 15.19
C PRO A 82 1.13 -7.73 14.73
N PRO A 83 -0.01 -8.14 15.32
CA PRO A 83 -1.25 -7.40 15.14
C PRO A 83 -1.08 -5.93 15.54
N ILE A 84 -1.58 -5.02 14.69
CA ILE A 84 -1.47 -3.56 14.83
C ILE A 84 -2.84 -2.95 14.52
N ASP A 85 -3.27 -1.89 15.19
CA ASP A 85 -4.52 -1.21 14.84
C ASP A 85 -4.31 -0.14 13.76
N VAL A 86 -3.26 0.66 13.93
CA VAL A 86 -3.00 1.85 13.11
C VAL A 86 -1.56 1.86 12.60
N ILE A 87 -1.39 2.03 11.30
CA ILE A 87 -0.06 2.19 10.69
C ILE A 87 0.12 3.64 10.24
N VAL A 88 1.24 4.28 10.61
CA VAL A 88 1.60 5.61 10.13
C VAL A 88 3.00 5.55 9.52
N ALA A 89 3.19 6.09 8.33
CA ALA A 89 4.52 6.01 7.72
C ALA A 89 4.84 7.14 6.73
N ASN A 90 6.08 7.61 6.81
CA ASN A 90 6.75 8.37 5.75
C ASN A 90 7.74 7.44 5.03
N LEU A 91 7.23 6.59 4.15
CA LEU A 91 8.02 5.53 3.54
C LEU A 91 9.05 6.06 2.53
N PRO A 92 10.28 5.50 2.51
CA PRO A 92 11.16 5.66 1.36
C PRO A 92 10.48 5.17 0.08
N TYR A 93 10.59 5.96 -0.99
CA TYR A 93 9.81 5.72 -2.21
C TYR A 93 10.21 4.46 -2.97
N SER A 94 11.46 4.02 -2.84
CA SER A 94 11.98 2.81 -3.49
C SER A 94 11.30 1.53 -3.01
N ILE A 95 10.68 1.55 -1.82
CA ILE A 95 10.08 0.37 -1.19
C ILE A 95 8.56 0.49 -1.02
N SER A 96 7.91 1.50 -1.62
CA SER A 96 6.47 1.72 -1.46
C SER A 96 5.61 0.52 -1.90
N SER A 97 5.89 -0.05 -3.08
CA SER A 97 5.17 -1.24 -3.55
C SER A 97 5.41 -2.47 -2.67
N PRO A 98 6.65 -2.92 -2.42
CA PRO A 98 6.87 -4.13 -1.63
C PRO A 98 6.35 -4.01 -0.20
N ILE A 99 6.47 -2.84 0.44
CA ILE A 99 5.88 -2.63 1.77
C ILE A 99 4.36 -2.75 1.71
N LEU A 100 3.70 -2.06 0.78
CA LEU A 100 2.24 -2.07 0.73
C LEU A 100 1.69 -3.49 0.57
N PHE A 101 2.25 -4.28 -0.34
CA PHE A 101 1.84 -5.67 -0.53
C PHE A 101 2.17 -6.55 0.67
N ARG A 102 3.33 -6.33 1.31
CA ARG A 102 3.69 -7.05 2.53
C ARG A 102 2.70 -6.76 3.67
N LEU A 103 2.32 -5.51 3.86
CA LEU A 103 1.35 -5.11 4.88
C LEU A 103 -0.01 -5.78 4.69
N PHE A 104 -0.39 -6.17 3.47
CA PHE A 104 -1.66 -6.86 3.26
C PHE A 104 -1.73 -8.27 3.84
N ASN A 105 -0.58 -8.86 4.19
CA ASN A 105 -0.47 -10.17 4.82
C ASN A 105 -0.55 -10.12 6.36
N TYR A 106 -0.68 -8.93 6.94
CA TYR A 106 -0.77 -8.73 8.39
C TYR A 106 -2.12 -8.12 8.76
N GLU A 107 -2.49 -8.27 10.04
CA GLU A 107 -3.73 -7.74 10.59
C GLU A 107 -3.55 -6.28 11.00
N TRP A 108 -4.35 -5.41 10.37
CA TRP A 108 -4.48 -4.01 10.76
C TRP A 108 -5.79 -3.38 10.29
N SER A 109 -6.21 -2.33 10.99
CA SER A 109 -7.51 -1.68 10.75
C SER A 109 -7.40 -0.51 9.77
N ARG A 110 -6.45 0.40 10.00
CA ARG A 110 -6.23 1.55 9.12
C ARG A 110 -4.77 1.98 9.02
N ALA A 111 -4.44 2.65 7.93
CA ALA A 111 -3.11 3.19 7.72
C ALA A 111 -3.16 4.60 7.13
N VAL A 112 -2.23 5.46 7.54
CA VAL A 112 -1.95 6.76 6.93
C VAL A 112 -0.52 6.74 6.41
N LEU A 113 -0.41 6.61 5.09
CA LEU A 113 0.87 6.39 4.42
C LEU A 113 1.14 7.55 3.47
N MET A 114 2.38 8.04 3.49
CA MET A 114 2.86 9.01 2.52
C MET A 114 3.63 8.31 1.40
N PHE A 115 3.24 8.61 0.16
CA PHE A 115 3.89 8.09 -1.05
C PHE A 115 4.30 9.23 -1.98
N GLN A 116 5.07 8.92 -3.01
CA GLN A 116 5.19 9.81 -4.17
C GLN A 116 3.81 10.08 -4.78
N GLU A 117 3.59 11.30 -5.26
CA GLU A 117 2.31 11.71 -5.83
C GLU A 117 1.84 10.78 -6.97
N GLU A 118 2.73 10.38 -7.87
CA GLU A 118 2.39 9.47 -8.97
C GLU A 118 1.96 8.08 -8.46
N PHE A 119 2.70 7.52 -7.49
CA PHE A 119 2.37 6.23 -6.89
C PHE A 119 1.02 6.29 -6.19
N ALA A 120 0.77 7.32 -5.39
CA ALA A 120 -0.52 7.53 -4.73
C ALA A 120 -1.66 7.66 -5.74
N ASN A 121 -1.46 8.39 -6.84
CA ASN A 121 -2.47 8.54 -7.89
C ASN A 121 -2.79 7.19 -8.55
N ARG A 122 -1.80 6.35 -8.81
CA ARG A 122 -2.00 4.98 -9.33
C ARG A 122 -2.71 4.09 -8.30
N LEU A 123 -2.36 4.20 -7.02
CA LEU A 123 -2.97 3.44 -5.92
C LEU A 123 -4.48 3.70 -5.80
N VAL A 124 -4.91 4.96 -5.94
CA VAL A 124 -6.33 5.34 -5.81
C VAL A 124 -7.10 5.35 -7.14
N ALA A 125 -6.44 5.01 -8.24
CA ALA A 125 -7.01 5.10 -9.58
C ALA A 125 -8.27 4.24 -9.72
N LYS A 126 -9.23 4.73 -10.49
CA LYS A 126 -10.50 4.05 -10.77
C LYS A 126 -10.49 3.45 -12.18
N PRO A 127 -11.31 2.40 -12.43
CA PRO A 127 -11.51 1.87 -13.78
C PRO A 127 -11.81 2.97 -14.80
N GLY A 128 -11.31 2.80 -16.02
CA GLY A 128 -11.38 3.76 -17.12
C GLY A 128 -10.28 4.84 -17.11
N SER A 129 -9.57 5.03 -15.99
CA SER A 129 -8.49 6.04 -15.95
C SER A 129 -7.17 5.52 -16.54
N LYS A 130 -6.39 6.40 -17.17
CA LYS A 130 -5.11 6.06 -17.83
C LYS A 130 -4.05 5.46 -16.90
N ILE A 131 -4.15 5.75 -15.59
CA ILE A 131 -3.23 5.35 -14.54
C ILE A 131 -3.74 4.16 -13.70
N TYR A 132 -4.95 3.66 -14.01
CA TYR A 132 -5.49 2.44 -13.43
C TYR A 132 -4.68 1.23 -13.89
N GLY A 133 -4.38 0.34 -12.95
CA GLY A 133 -3.50 -0.78 -13.22
C GLY A 133 -3.53 -1.85 -12.14
N ARG A 134 -2.58 -2.78 -12.24
CA ARG A 134 -2.38 -3.85 -11.24
C ARG A 134 -2.37 -3.34 -9.81
N LEU A 135 -1.64 -2.26 -9.52
CA LEU A 135 -1.56 -1.69 -8.17
C LEU A 135 -2.96 -1.30 -7.64
N SER A 136 -3.76 -0.64 -8.47
CA SER A 136 -5.09 -0.18 -8.11
C SER A 136 -6.01 -1.36 -7.80
N VAL A 137 -6.00 -2.39 -8.64
CA VAL A 137 -6.84 -3.58 -8.49
C VAL A 137 -6.44 -4.39 -7.26
N MET A 138 -5.15 -4.70 -7.13
CA MET A 138 -4.67 -5.51 -6.01
C MET A 138 -4.87 -4.81 -4.68
N ALA A 139 -4.59 -3.50 -4.59
CA ALA A 139 -4.83 -2.77 -3.35
C ALA A 139 -6.33 -2.68 -3.04
N ASN A 140 -7.17 -2.47 -4.05
CA ASN A 140 -8.62 -2.39 -3.85
C ASN A 140 -9.20 -3.67 -3.22
N HIS A 141 -8.65 -4.84 -3.53
CA HIS A 141 -9.07 -6.10 -2.91
C HIS A 141 -8.96 -6.06 -1.37
N PHE A 142 -7.87 -5.50 -0.85
CA PHE A 142 -7.57 -5.50 0.58
C PHE A 142 -8.07 -4.25 1.33
N VAL A 143 -8.14 -3.12 0.64
CA VAL A 143 -8.36 -1.82 1.29
C VAL A 143 -9.26 -0.89 0.48
N SER A 144 -9.98 -0.03 1.20
CA SER A 144 -10.47 1.23 0.62
C SER A 144 -9.37 2.29 0.72
N THR A 145 -9.26 3.15 -0.29
CA THR A 145 -8.20 4.18 -0.35
C THR A 145 -8.80 5.58 -0.53
N LYS A 146 -8.25 6.56 0.19
CA LYS A 146 -8.66 7.96 0.14
C LYS A 146 -7.44 8.88 0.12
N LYS A 147 -7.32 9.74 -0.90
CA LYS A 147 -6.33 10.82 -0.88
C LYS A 147 -6.72 11.83 0.20
N LEU A 148 -5.76 12.17 1.06
CA LEU A 148 -5.94 13.17 2.10
C LEU A 148 -5.45 14.54 1.62
N PHE A 149 -4.14 14.68 1.41
CA PHE A 149 -3.54 15.94 0.95
C PHE A 149 -2.18 15.73 0.31
N LYS A 150 -1.83 16.67 -0.58
CA LYS A 150 -0.52 16.76 -1.22
C LYS A 150 0.49 17.40 -0.26
N VAL A 151 1.73 16.95 -0.30
CA VAL A 151 2.84 17.49 0.49
C VAL A 151 3.89 18.05 -0.47
N SER A 152 4.28 19.31 -0.24
CA SER A 152 5.31 19.94 -1.05
C SER A 152 6.66 19.24 -0.85
N LYS A 153 7.45 19.11 -1.92
CA LYS A 153 8.83 18.64 -1.81
C LYS A 153 9.69 19.52 -0.89
N THR A 154 9.32 20.78 -0.71
CA THR A 154 10.00 21.72 0.21
C THR A 154 9.80 21.38 1.68
N ALA A 155 8.85 20.49 2.01
CA ALA A 155 8.62 20.02 3.38
C ALA A 155 9.68 19.01 3.85
N PHE A 156 10.69 18.69 3.03
CA PHE A 156 11.67 17.65 3.31
C PHE A 156 13.11 18.14 3.19
N GLN A 157 14.01 17.49 3.95
CA GLN A 157 15.45 17.67 3.85
C GLN A 157 16.19 16.32 3.85
N PRO A 158 17.04 16.04 2.84
CA PRO A 158 17.16 16.77 1.57
C PRO A 158 15.82 16.78 0.80
N GLN A 159 15.62 17.76 -0.07
CA GLN A 159 14.39 17.89 -0.85
C GLN A 159 14.29 16.80 -1.93
N PRO A 160 13.16 16.06 -2.05
CA PRO A 160 12.92 15.13 -3.14
C PRO A 160 12.68 15.86 -4.46
N LYS A 161 12.82 15.13 -5.58
CA LYS A 161 12.60 15.69 -6.92
C LYS A 161 11.13 16.02 -7.20
N ILE A 162 10.21 15.27 -6.58
CA ILE A 162 8.78 15.34 -6.82
C ILE A 162 8.01 15.49 -5.52
N HIS A 163 6.75 15.89 -5.63
CA HIS A 163 5.83 16.01 -4.50
C HIS A 163 5.39 14.64 -3.97
N SER A 164 4.87 14.67 -2.74
CA SER A 164 4.30 13.51 -2.06
C SER A 164 2.79 13.67 -1.91
N GLN A 165 2.12 12.57 -1.60
CA GLN A 165 0.69 12.53 -1.34
C GLN A 165 0.43 11.60 -0.16
N VAL A 166 -0.30 12.11 0.83
CA VAL A 166 -0.77 11.32 1.96
C VAL A 166 -2.07 10.64 1.58
N VAL A 167 -2.15 9.34 1.86
CA VAL A 167 -3.28 8.46 1.55
C VAL A 167 -3.70 7.74 2.82
N LYS A 168 -5.01 7.74 3.10
CA LYS A 168 -5.63 6.88 4.13
C LYS A 168 -6.08 5.59 3.48
N LEU A 169 -5.72 4.47 4.10
CA LEU A 169 -6.11 3.13 3.73
C LEU A 169 -6.93 2.56 4.89
N ILE A 170 -8.06 1.93 4.60
CA ILE A 170 -8.89 1.25 5.60
C ILE A 170 -9.07 -0.17 5.13
N ARG A 171 -8.71 -1.13 6.00
CA ARG A 171 -8.89 -2.56 5.72
C ARG A 171 -10.36 -2.84 5.47
N ARG A 172 -10.63 -3.68 4.48
CA ARG A 172 -12.00 -4.08 4.13
C ARG A 172 -12.00 -5.52 3.64
N GLU A 173 -13.17 -6.13 3.71
CA GLU A 173 -13.47 -7.27 2.87
C GLU A 173 -13.89 -6.80 1.46
N PRO A 174 -13.46 -7.51 0.40
CA PRO A 174 -13.93 -7.22 -0.94
C PRO A 174 -15.45 -7.45 -1.02
N ASP A 175 -16.12 -6.61 -1.80
CA ASP A 175 -17.56 -6.66 -2.08
C ASP A 175 -17.90 -7.68 -3.20
N TYR A 176 -17.04 -8.68 -3.38
CA TYR A 176 -17.14 -9.71 -4.40
C TYR A 176 -16.53 -11.02 -3.90
N ILE A 177 -17.01 -12.13 -4.44
CA ILE A 177 -16.51 -13.47 -4.11
C ILE A 177 -15.23 -13.73 -4.90
N LEU A 178 -14.23 -14.30 -4.23
CA LEU A 178 -12.99 -14.72 -4.86
C LEU A 178 -12.63 -16.14 -4.41
N ASP A 179 -12.58 -17.06 -5.37
CA ASP A 179 -12.40 -18.49 -5.07
C ASP A 179 -10.93 -18.84 -4.82
N ASP A 180 -10.02 -18.25 -5.60
CA ASP A 180 -8.58 -18.43 -5.43
C ASP A 180 -7.79 -17.14 -5.71
N PHE A 181 -7.09 -16.66 -4.67
CA PHE A 181 -6.29 -15.44 -4.76
C PHE A 181 -5.08 -15.60 -5.69
N ILE A 182 -4.49 -16.80 -5.79
CA ILE A 182 -3.32 -17.04 -6.63
C ILE A 182 -3.69 -16.89 -8.10
N THR A 183 -4.84 -17.45 -8.51
CA THR A 183 -5.38 -17.30 -9.86
C THR A 183 -5.76 -15.85 -10.14
N PHE A 184 -6.37 -15.14 -9.17
CA PHE A 184 -6.69 -13.72 -9.31
C PHE A 184 -5.45 -12.88 -9.57
N GLU A 185 -4.39 -13.06 -8.80
CA GLU A 185 -3.14 -12.34 -9.00
C GLU A 185 -2.55 -12.63 -10.40
N LYS A 186 -2.58 -13.89 -10.86
CA LYS A 186 -2.12 -14.28 -12.20
C LYS A 186 -2.95 -13.61 -13.30
N VAL A 187 -4.28 -13.57 -13.16
CA VAL A 187 -5.19 -12.91 -14.11
C VAL A 187 -4.91 -11.42 -14.15
N VAL A 188 -4.88 -10.74 -13.00
CA VAL A 188 -4.57 -9.30 -12.91
C VAL A 188 -3.21 -9.02 -13.56
N ARG A 189 -2.18 -9.81 -13.25
CA ARG A 189 -0.85 -9.67 -13.86
C ARG A 189 -0.90 -9.83 -15.38
N SER A 190 -1.60 -10.85 -15.87
CA SER A 190 -1.76 -11.11 -17.30
C SER A 190 -2.36 -9.91 -18.04
N ILE A 191 -3.54 -9.46 -17.60
CA ILE A 191 -4.31 -8.45 -18.33
C ILE A 191 -3.64 -7.07 -18.28
N PHE A 192 -2.94 -6.72 -17.20
CA PHE A 192 -2.26 -5.42 -17.08
C PHE A 192 -0.85 -5.40 -17.68
N THR A 193 -0.17 -6.55 -17.82
CA THR A 193 1.11 -6.63 -18.56
C THR A 193 0.90 -6.25 -20.02
N HIS A 194 -0.23 -6.64 -20.60
CA HIS A 194 -0.61 -6.32 -21.97
C HIS A 194 -1.83 -5.39 -22.04
N ARG A 195 -1.89 -4.36 -21.17
CA ARG A 195 -3.06 -3.46 -21.01
C ARG A 195 -3.67 -2.87 -22.30
N ARG A 196 -2.89 -2.76 -23.38
CA ARG A 196 -3.34 -2.22 -24.69
C ARG A 196 -4.00 -3.28 -25.58
N LYS A 197 -3.87 -4.57 -25.26
CA LYS A 197 -4.51 -5.69 -25.95
C LYS A 197 -5.87 -6.01 -25.33
N LYS A 198 -6.75 -6.64 -26.13
CA LYS A 198 -7.99 -7.24 -25.63
C LYS A 198 -7.69 -8.36 -24.63
N ILE A 199 -8.56 -8.56 -23.64
CA ILE A 199 -8.38 -9.56 -22.58
C ILE A 199 -8.15 -10.96 -23.15
N ARG A 200 -8.87 -11.37 -24.20
CA ARG A 200 -8.65 -12.67 -24.87
C ARG A 200 -7.19 -12.92 -25.23
N ASN A 201 -6.50 -11.89 -25.72
CA ASN A 201 -5.11 -12.02 -26.17
C ASN A 201 -4.14 -12.05 -24.99
N CYS A 202 -4.53 -11.51 -23.82
CA CYS A 202 -3.75 -11.60 -22.60
C CYS A 202 -3.89 -12.99 -21.96
N ILE A 203 -5.14 -13.45 -21.83
CA ILE A 203 -5.45 -14.74 -21.20
C ILE A 203 -4.83 -15.89 -22.00
N LYS A 204 -4.94 -15.92 -23.34
CA LYS A 204 -4.30 -16.96 -24.18
C LYS A 204 -2.78 -17.07 -23.99
N ILE A 205 -2.09 -16.00 -23.58
CA ILE A 205 -0.65 -16.02 -23.31
C ILE A 205 -0.36 -16.68 -21.96
N THR A 206 -1.19 -16.43 -20.95
CA THR A 206 -0.95 -16.88 -19.57
C THR A 206 -1.60 -18.23 -19.26
N PHE A 207 -2.70 -18.54 -19.93
CA PHE A 207 -3.53 -19.73 -19.77
C PHE A 207 -3.85 -20.32 -21.15
N PRO A 208 -2.84 -20.84 -21.89
CA PRO A 208 -3.01 -21.34 -23.25
C PRO A 208 -3.96 -22.55 -23.35
N GLU A 209 -4.15 -23.27 -22.25
CA GLU A 209 -5.03 -24.44 -22.15
C GLU A 209 -6.52 -24.08 -22.07
N ILE A 210 -6.85 -22.82 -21.77
CA ILE A 210 -8.23 -22.39 -21.54
C ILE A 210 -8.89 -21.94 -22.85
N ASP A 211 -10.04 -22.53 -23.14
CA ASP A 211 -10.93 -22.04 -24.19
C ASP A 211 -11.58 -20.72 -23.75
N VAL A 212 -10.99 -19.61 -24.23
CA VAL A 212 -11.44 -18.27 -23.87
C VAL A 212 -12.80 -17.89 -24.44
N GLU A 213 -13.33 -18.60 -25.43
CA GLU A 213 -14.64 -18.26 -26.03
C GLU A 213 -15.80 -18.48 -25.05
N LYS A 214 -15.59 -19.29 -24.00
CA LYS A 214 -16.54 -19.50 -22.90
C LYS A 214 -16.44 -18.44 -21.79
N LEU A 215 -15.45 -17.55 -21.83
CA LEU A 215 -15.20 -16.56 -20.79
C LEU A 215 -15.84 -15.20 -21.11
N LYS A 216 -16.22 -14.46 -20.07
CA LYS A 216 -16.75 -13.09 -20.19
C LYS A 216 -15.64 -12.06 -20.41
N PHE A 217 -16.01 -10.87 -20.90
CA PHE A 217 -15.15 -9.68 -21.05
C PHE A 217 -14.02 -9.78 -22.09
N MET A 218 -13.99 -10.83 -22.90
CA MET A 218 -12.89 -11.13 -23.83
C MET A 218 -12.54 -10.02 -24.81
N ASP A 219 -13.52 -9.23 -25.23
CA ASP A 219 -13.32 -8.11 -26.17
C ASP A 219 -13.02 -6.76 -25.52
N LEU A 220 -13.08 -6.69 -24.18
CA LEU A 220 -12.71 -5.51 -23.43
C LEU A 220 -11.19 -5.42 -23.22
N ARG A 221 -10.73 -4.28 -22.71
CA ARG A 221 -9.36 -4.06 -22.25
C ARG A 221 -9.33 -3.97 -20.73
N ALA A 222 -8.20 -4.37 -20.14
CA ALA A 222 -8.00 -4.44 -18.70
C ALA A 222 -8.38 -3.15 -17.95
N GLU A 223 -8.11 -1.99 -18.54
CA GLU A 223 -8.33 -0.71 -17.88
C GLU A 223 -9.81 -0.36 -17.67
N ILE A 224 -10.73 -1.02 -18.36
CA ILE A 224 -12.18 -0.79 -18.23
C ILE A 224 -12.79 -1.62 -17.08
N LEU A 225 -12.21 -2.79 -16.79
CA LEU A 225 -12.80 -3.73 -15.85
C LEU A 225 -12.69 -3.24 -14.39
N LYS A 226 -13.80 -3.40 -13.68
CA LYS A 226 -13.86 -3.27 -12.22
C LYS A 226 -13.16 -4.46 -11.54
N PRO A 227 -12.66 -4.31 -10.32
CA PRO A 227 -12.07 -5.41 -9.55
C PRO A 227 -13.00 -6.62 -9.42
N SER A 228 -14.31 -6.40 -9.24
CA SER A 228 -15.31 -7.48 -9.18
C SER A 228 -15.44 -8.26 -10.50
N GLU A 229 -15.39 -7.60 -11.65
CA GLU A 229 -15.43 -8.25 -12.97
C GLU A 229 -14.14 -9.05 -13.24
N ILE A 230 -13.00 -8.57 -12.73
CA ILE A 230 -11.74 -9.32 -12.79
C ILE A 230 -11.80 -10.55 -11.88
N ALA A 231 -12.42 -10.44 -10.71
CA ALA A 231 -12.65 -11.58 -9.82
C ALA A 231 -13.57 -12.62 -10.46
N GLU A 232 -14.67 -12.21 -11.10
CA GLU A 232 -15.56 -13.11 -11.84
C GLU A 232 -14.82 -13.87 -12.96
N LEU A 233 -14.00 -13.16 -13.74
CA LEU A 233 -13.14 -13.78 -14.76
C LEU A 233 -12.16 -14.77 -14.12
N SER A 234 -11.56 -14.41 -12.98
CA SER A 234 -10.62 -15.27 -12.25
C SER A 234 -11.27 -16.54 -11.75
N ASN A 235 -12.46 -16.45 -11.16
CA ASN A 235 -13.20 -17.60 -10.65
C ASN A 235 -13.58 -18.56 -11.79
N SER A 236 -14.00 -18.03 -12.94
CA SER A 236 -14.28 -18.84 -14.13
C SER A 236 -13.03 -19.60 -14.62
N ILE A 237 -11.87 -18.94 -14.62
CA ILE A 237 -10.59 -19.55 -14.98
C ILE A 237 -10.17 -20.61 -13.95
N PHE A 238 -10.38 -20.34 -12.66
CA PHE A 238 -10.04 -21.27 -11.58
C PHE A 238 -10.89 -22.55 -11.68
N ALA A 239 -12.21 -22.42 -11.86
CA ALA A 239 -13.12 -23.55 -11.99
C ALA A 239 -12.68 -24.50 -13.13
N ILE A 240 -12.39 -23.97 -14.32
CA ILE A 240 -11.93 -24.77 -15.47
C ILE A 240 -10.62 -25.50 -15.18
N LYS A 241 -9.74 -24.95 -14.35
CA LYS A 241 -8.45 -25.57 -14.01
C LYS A 241 -8.55 -26.61 -12.89
N SER A 242 -9.67 -26.63 -12.17
CA SER A 242 -9.93 -27.57 -11.08
C SER A 242 -10.76 -28.78 -11.53
N GLU A 243 -11.28 -28.76 -12.75
CA GLU A 243 -11.85 -29.92 -13.47
C GLU A 243 -10.75 -30.79 -14.09
#